data_AF-A0A920R446-F1
#
_entry.id   AF-A0A920R446-F1
#
_cell.length_a   1.000
_cell.length_b   1.000
_cell.length_c   1.000
_cell.angle_alpha   90.00
_cell.angle_beta   90.00
_cell.angle_gamma   90.00
#
_symmetry.space_group_name_H-M   'P 1'
#
loop_
_entity.id
_entity.type
_entity.pdbx_description
1 polymer ?
#
loop_
_entity_poly.entity_id
_entity_poly.type
_entity_poly.pdbx_seq_one_letter_code
_entity_poly.pdbx_strand_id
1 'polypeptide(L)'
;MPPREVFGTLITGAAAEPHHRYLFCLGVVIILALAATNIVRGPVGRAWMAIRDMDIAAELIGFRPFQTKLLAFSVSSFYVGVAGALALAVWLGSVETAEAFDINQSLKSCL
;
A
#
# COMPACT_ATOMS: atom_id res chain seq x y z
N MET A 1 -24.50 -2.72 -0.29
CA MET A 1 -24.30 -1.72 0.80
C MET A 1 -24.87 -0.38 0.33
N PRO A 2 -25.49 0.46 1.19
CA PRO A 2 -26.02 1.74 0.74
C PRO A 2 -24.87 2.63 0.23
N PRO A 3 -25.03 3.28 -0.93
CA PRO A 3 -23.99 4.11 -1.53
C PRO A 3 -23.64 5.25 -0.57
N ARG A 4 -22.38 5.31 -0.14
CA ARG A 4 -21.90 6.34 0.79
C ARG A 4 -21.38 7.50 -0.04
N GLU A 5 -22.21 8.53 -0.18
CA GLU A 5 -21.82 9.77 -0.82
C GLU A 5 -20.88 10.55 0.08
N VAL A 6 -19.71 10.92 -0.44
CA VAL A 6 -18.76 11.80 0.22
C VAL A 6 -18.64 13.01 -0.70
N PHE A 7 -19.20 14.16 -0.27
CA PHE A 7 -19.29 15.39 -1.08
C PHE A 7 -20.14 15.30 -2.37
N GLY A 8 -21.25 14.56 -2.37
CA GLY A 8 -22.20 14.53 -3.50
C GLY A 8 -21.69 13.82 -4.76
N THR A 9 -20.60 13.07 -4.66
CA THR A 9 -20.10 12.18 -5.73
C THR A 9 -19.95 10.75 -5.20
N LEU A 10 -20.36 9.78 -6.03
CA LEU A 10 -20.35 8.35 -5.72
C LEU A 10 -18.92 7.79 -5.85
N ILE A 11 -18.16 7.82 -4.77
CA ILE A 11 -16.75 7.37 -4.74
C ILE A 11 -16.63 5.86 -4.45
N THR A 12 -17.66 5.23 -3.91
CA THR A 12 -17.68 3.77 -3.62
C THR A 12 -19.03 3.16 -3.99
N GLY A 13 -19.01 2.27 -4.98
CA GLY A 13 -20.14 1.48 -5.48
C GLY A 13 -19.87 0.95 -6.90
N ALA A 14 -20.53 -0.14 -7.29
CA ALA A 14 -20.40 -0.77 -8.61
C ALA A 14 -20.65 0.20 -9.80
N ALA A 15 -21.34 1.31 -9.57
CA ALA A 15 -21.65 2.36 -10.54
C ALA A 15 -20.65 3.55 -10.59
N ALA A 16 -19.56 3.54 -9.82
CA ALA A 16 -18.57 4.62 -9.84
C ALA A 16 -17.77 4.61 -11.16
N GLU A 17 -17.84 5.73 -11.89
CA GLU A 17 -17.17 5.94 -13.18
C GLU A 17 -15.65 5.71 -13.08
N PRO A 18 -14.98 5.15 -14.12
CA PRO A 18 -13.57 4.74 -14.05
C PRO A 18 -12.60 5.84 -13.57
N HIS A 19 -12.94 7.10 -13.87
CA HIS A 19 -12.15 8.25 -13.45
C HIS A 19 -12.14 8.48 -11.93
N HIS A 20 -13.23 8.19 -11.21
CA HIS A 20 -13.29 8.34 -9.75
C HIS A 20 -12.40 7.31 -9.04
N ARG A 21 -12.38 6.06 -9.53
CA ARG A 21 -11.51 4.99 -9.02
C ARG A 21 -10.03 5.33 -9.22
N TYR A 22 -9.70 5.88 -10.39
CA TYR A 22 -8.35 6.35 -10.69
C TYR A 22 -7.93 7.50 -9.77
N LEU A 23 -8.75 8.54 -9.61
CA LEU A 23 -8.44 9.68 -8.75
C LEU A 23 -8.29 9.29 -7.27
N PHE A 24 -9.10 8.35 -6.78
CA PHE A 24 -8.96 7.81 -5.44
C PHE A 24 -7.63 7.07 -5.26
N CYS A 25 -7.30 6.16 -6.19
CA CYS A 25 -6.02 5.45 -6.22
C CYS A 25 -4.84 6.43 -6.24
N LEU A 26 -4.89 7.41 -7.15
CA LEU A 26 -3.89 8.44 -7.29
C LEU A 26 -3.71 9.23 -5.99
N GLY A 27 -4.81 9.61 -5.31
CA GLY A 27 -4.76 10.31 -4.03
C GLY A 27 -4.04 9.50 -2.94
N VAL A 28 -4.35 8.22 -2.80
CA VAL A 28 -3.68 7.32 -1.85
C VAL A 28 -2.19 7.18 -2.17
N VAL A 29 -1.85 7.01 -3.45
CA VAL A 29 -0.46 6.91 -3.91
C VAL A 29 0.32 8.19 -3.60
N ILE A 30 -0.26 9.37 -3.82
CA ILE A 30 0.37 10.65 -3.51
C ILE A 30 0.64 10.78 -2.01
N ILE A 31 -0.33 10.44 -1.16
CA ILE A 31 -0.16 10.51 0.31
C ILE A 31 0.96 9.57 0.76
N LEU A 32 0.98 8.34 0.25
CA LEU A 32 2.03 7.37 0.54
C LEU A 32 3.40 7.83 0.02
N ALA A 33 3.48 8.40 -1.18
CA ALA A 33 4.72 8.93 -1.73
C ALA A 33 5.28 10.10 -0.91
N LEU A 34 4.41 10.98 -0.40
CA LEU A 34 4.79 12.06 0.50
C LEU A 34 5.27 11.53 1.85
N ALA A 35 4.56 10.55 2.42
CA ALA A 35 4.97 9.88 3.65
C ALA A 35 6.34 9.20 3.51
N ALA A 36 6.56 8.45 2.42
CA ALA A 36 7.85 7.83 2.09
C ALA A 36 8.95 8.87 2.00
N THR A 37 8.72 9.96 1.25
CA THR A 37 9.70 11.03 1.07
C THR A 37 10.03 11.70 2.40
N ASN A 38 9.05 11.90 3.27
CA ASN A 38 9.27 12.48 4.60
C ASN A 38 10.11 11.56 5.50
N ILE A 39 9.85 10.24 5.48
CA ILE A 39 10.63 9.24 6.25
C ILE A 39 12.09 9.18 5.74
N VAL A 40 12.29 9.19 4.42
CA VAL A 40 13.62 9.11 3.79
C VAL A 40 14.46 10.35 4.09
N ARG A 41 13.85 11.55 4.10
CA ARG A 41 14.52 12.81 4.46
C ARG A 41 14.79 12.93 5.97
N GLY A 42 14.07 12.16 6.79
CA GLY A 42 14.19 12.16 8.24
C GLY A 42 15.45 11.46 8.78
N PRO A 43 15.60 11.42 10.12
CA PRO A 43 16.69 10.70 10.78
C PRO A 43 16.65 9.19 10.51
N VAL A 44 15.46 8.61 10.29
CA VAL A 44 15.26 7.19 10.00
C VAL A 44 15.91 6.79 8.67
N GLY A 45 15.66 7.55 7.60
CA GLY A 45 16.28 7.29 6.29
C GLY A 45 17.81 7.42 6.31
N ARG A 46 18.34 8.40 7.05
CA ARG A 46 19.79 8.54 7.26
C ARG A 46 20.39 7.37 8.03
N ALA A 47 19.69 6.85 9.03
CA ALA A 47 20.12 5.68 9.79
C ALA A 47 20.13 4.40 8.93
N TRP A 48 19.19 4.23 8.01
CA TRP A 48 19.19 3.10 7.05
C TRP A 48 20.39 3.13 6.10
N MET A 49 20.77 4.31 5.61
CA MET A 49 21.97 4.45 4.76
C MET A 49 23.26 4.15 5.53
N ALA A 50 23.37 4.60 6.78
CA ALA A 50 24.55 4.36 7.61
C ALA A 50 24.76 2.89 7.96
N ILE A 51 23.68 2.13 8.17
CA ILE A 51 23.75 0.71 8.55
C ILE A 51 24.24 -0.18 7.41
N ARG A 52 23.88 0.14 6.16
CA ARG A 52 24.31 -0.64 4.98
C ARG A 52 25.82 -0.81 4.90
N ASP A 53 26.56 0.23 5.31
CA ASP A 53 28.02 0.28 5.17
C ASP A 53 28.74 -0.03 6.51
N MET A 54 28.03 -0.14 7.64
CA MET A 54 28.61 -0.29 8.99
C MET A 54 28.06 -1.48 9.81
N ASP A 55 27.37 -2.43 9.18
CA ASP A 55 26.80 -3.61 9.85
C ASP A 55 27.82 -4.40 10.71
N ILE A 56 29.09 -4.44 10.30
CA ILE A 56 30.19 -5.11 11.02
C ILE A 56 30.68 -4.27 12.22
N ALA A 57 30.67 -2.94 12.12
CA ALA A 57 31.16 -2.03 13.16
C ALA A 57 30.16 -1.86 14.32
N ALA A 58 28.87 -1.99 14.04
CA ALA A 58 27.82 -1.87 15.06
C ALA A 58 27.88 -2.98 16.13
N GLU A 59 28.30 -4.18 15.74
CA GLU A 59 28.51 -5.31 16.65
C GLU A 59 29.66 -5.04 17.64
N LEU A 60 30.68 -4.30 17.21
CA LEU A 60 31.83 -3.90 18.03
C LEU A 60 31.52 -2.73 18.99
N ILE A 61 30.57 -1.85 18.62
CA ILE A 61 30.26 -0.61 19.35
C ILE A 61 29.07 -0.77 20.33
N GLY A 62 28.33 -1.90 20.26
CA GLY A 62 27.19 -2.16 21.14
C GLY A 62 25.92 -1.38 20.78
N PHE A 63 25.88 -0.76 19.59
CA PHE A 63 24.65 -0.19 19.03
C PHE A 63 23.73 -1.33 18.58
N ARG A 64 22.40 -1.16 18.65
CA ARG A 64 21.42 -2.20 18.29
C ARG A 64 20.93 -2.01 16.83
N PRO A 65 21.62 -2.54 15.79
CA PRO A 65 21.19 -2.40 14.39
C PRO A 65 19.85 -3.10 14.10
N PHE A 66 19.44 -4.01 14.98
CA PHE A 66 18.21 -4.79 14.87
C PHE A 66 16.95 -3.93 14.74
N GLN A 67 16.80 -2.88 15.54
CA GLN A 67 15.59 -2.02 15.51
C GLN A 67 15.44 -1.29 14.18
N THR A 68 16.55 -0.79 13.64
CA THR A 68 16.55 -0.05 12.39
C THR A 68 16.25 -0.96 11.19
N LYS A 69 16.72 -2.21 11.22
CA LYS A 69 16.37 -3.25 10.23
C LYS A 69 14.89 -3.68 10.33
N LEU A 70 14.35 -3.84 11.54
CA LEU A 70 12.92 -4.10 11.74
C LEU A 70 12.03 -2.96 11.23
N LEU A 71 12.45 -1.71 11.43
CA LEU A 71 11.72 -0.57 10.88
C LEU A 71 11.67 -0.61 9.34
N ALA A 72 12.79 -0.92 8.68
CA ALA A 72 12.82 -1.05 7.22
C ALA A 72 11.86 -2.15 6.73
N PHE A 73 11.82 -3.30 7.41
CA PHE A 73 10.89 -4.38 7.10
C PHE A 73 9.43 -3.96 7.31
N SER A 74 9.11 -3.36 8.47
CA SER A 74 7.75 -2.91 8.80
C SER A 74 7.21 -1.89 7.79
N VAL A 75 8.06 -0.94 7.36
CA VAL A 75 7.69 0.06 6.36
C VAL A 75 7.41 -0.64 5.03
N SER A 76 8.30 -1.50 4.55
CA SER A 76 8.06 -2.25 3.30
C SER A 76 6.74 -3.03 3.32
N SER A 77 6.48 -3.82 4.38
CA SER A 77 5.25 -4.60 4.51
C SER A 77 3.99 -3.73 4.55
N PHE A 78 4.07 -2.54 5.16
CA PHE A 78 2.96 -1.60 5.16
C PHE A 78 2.59 -1.13 3.76
N TYR A 79 3.57 -0.76 2.92
CA TYR A 79 3.30 -0.33 1.54
C TYR A 79 2.72 -1.48 0.69
N VAL A 80 3.24 -2.71 0.85
CA VAL A 80 2.67 -3.90 0.16
C VAL A 80 1.23 -4.16 0.62
N GLY A 81 0.94 -4.04 1.91
CA GLY A 81 -0.41 -4.20 2.45
C GLY A 81 -1.39 -3.19 1.89
N VAL A 82 -1.00 -1.90 1.82
CA VAL A 82 -1.85 -0.85 1.23
C VAL A 82 -2.03 -1.07 -0.27
N ALA A 83 -0.97 -1.46 -1.00
CA ALA A 83 -1.06 -1.78 -2.42
C ALA A 83 -2.03 -2.95 -2.69
N GLY A 84 -1.99 -4.00 -1.86
CA GLY A 84 -2.92 -5.13 -1.93
C GLY A 84 -4.37 -4.73 -1.64
N ALA A 85 -4.60 -3.98 -0.55
CA ALA A 85 -5.92 -3.48 -0.22
C ALA A 85 -6.52 -2.60 -1.33
N LEU A 86 -5.67 -1.78 -1.95
CA LEU A 86 -6.07 -0.90 -3.05
C LEU A 86 -6.31 -1.66 -4.35
N ALA A 87 -5.49 -2.67 -4.65
CA ALA A 87 -5.71 -3.56 -5.78
C ALA A 87 -7.05 -4.29 -5.64
N LEU A 88 -7.38 -4.82 -4.45
CA LEU A 88 -8.68 -5.43 -4.19
C LEU A 88 -9.81 -4.43 -4.37
N ALA A 89 -9.67 -3.21 -3.84
CA ALA A 89 -10.69 -2.17 -3.98
C ALA A 89 -10.95 -1.75 -5.45
N VAL A 90 -9.89 -1.65 -6.27
CA VAL A 90 -9.97 -1.19 -7.66
C VAL A 90 -10.34 -2.31 -8.65
N TRP A 91 -9.74 -3.49 -8.51
CA TRP A 91 -9.98 -4.63 -9.42
C TRP A 91 -11.28 -5.36 -9.14
N LEU A 92 -11.63 -5.61 -7.87
CA LEU A 92 -12.90 -6.30 -7.54
C LEU A 92 -14.08 -5.33 -7.50
N GLY A 93 -13.85 -4.01 -7.52
CA GLY A 93 -14.90 -3.02 -7.73
C GLY A 93 -15.94 -2.97 -6.61
N SER A 94 -15.49 -2.69 -5.37
CA SER A 94 -16.25 -2.81 -4.11
C SER A 94 -16.24 -4.24 -3.56
N VAL A 95 -16.41 -4.37 -2.25
CA VAL A 95 -16.47 -5.65 -1.51
C VAL A 95 -17.80 -6.37 -1.82
N GLU A 96 -18.06 -6.64 -3.09
CA GLU A 96 -19.10 -7.55 -3.57
C GLU A 96 -18.42 -8.88 -3.83
N THR A 97 -17.96 -9.52 -2.75
CA THR A 97 -17.29 -10.83 -2.77
C THR A 97 -18.18 -11.97 -3.26
N ALA A 98 -19.43 -11.69 -3.66
CA ALA A 98 -20.37 -12.66 -4.19
C ALA A 98 -20.09 -13.00 -5.67
N GLU A 99 -19.71 -12.02 -6.50
CA GLU A 99 -19.58 -12.23 -7.96
C GLU A 99 -18.14 -12.58 -8.40
N ALA A 100 -17.13 -12.32 -7.55
CA ALA A 100 -15.71 -12.50 -7.88
C ALA A 100 -15.22 -13.97 -7.85
N PHE A 101 -16.04 -14.90 -7.33
CA PHE A 101 -15.74 -16.33 -7.32
C PHE A 101 -16.67 -17.15 -8.22
N ASP A 102 -17.37 -16.50 -9.17
CA ASP A 102 -18.24 -17.23 -10.09
C ASP A 102 -17.44 -18.18 -10.98
N ILE A 103 -17.99 -19.38 -11.19
CA ILE A 103 -17.39 -20.48 -11.96
C ILE A 103 -17.03 -20.05 -13.39
N ASN A 104 -17.77 -19.10 -13.96
CA ASN A 104 -17.52 -18.59 -15.30
C ASN A 104 -16.19 -17.82 -15.44
N GLN A 105 -15.66 -17.20 -14.38
CA GLN A 105 -14.37 -16.51 -14.45
C GLN A 105 -13.18 -17.50 -14.47
N SER A 106 -13.27 -18.63 -13.74
CA SER A 106 -12.19 -19.63 -13.74
C SER A 106 -12.08 -20.36 -15.08
N LEU A 107 -13.21 -20.60 -15.75
CA LEU A 107 -13.27 -21.23 -17.07
C LEU A 107 -12.67 -20.36 -18.18
N LYS A 108 -12.80 -19.03 -18.07
CA LYS A 108 -12.26 -18.06 -19.06
C LYS A 108 -10.74 -17.94 -19.06
N SER A 109 -10.06 -18.28 -17.96
CA SER A 109 -8.60 -18.20 -17.87
C SER A 109 -7.89 -19.47 -18.36
N CYS A 110 -8.64 -20.53 -18.66
CA CYS A 110 -8.13 -21.84 -19.09
C CYS A 110 -8.23 -22.07 -20.61
N LEU A 111 -8.98 -21.22 -21.33
CA LEU A 111 -9.11 -21.20 -22.79
C LEU A 111 -8.31 -20.03 -23.37
#